data_AF-A0A6G1IIW6-F1
#
_entry.id   AF-A0A6G1IIW6-F1
#
_cell.length_a   1.000
_cell.length_b   1.000
_cell.length_c   1.000
_cell.angle_alpha   90.00
_cell.angle_beta   90.00
_cell.angle_gamma   90.00
#
_symmetry.space_group_name_H-M   'P 1'
#
loop_
_entity.id
_entity.type
_entity.pdbx_description
1 polymer ?
#
loop_
_entity_poly.entity_id
_entity_poly.type
_entity_poly.pdbx_seq_one_letter_code
_entity_poly.pdbx_strand_id
1 'polypeptide(L)'
;MDGMKAWPAQEKRENAPECRTCILKNVSSFTSINQLQALVWGGRLESISMPEPSSGYTLVKFLKPADCAKYFDATENGIVIPGEKKTVVFVEKQRGPNSINDVIRNCIEGDASRCVRAVDAEEDWSDMVLLKLAKGKGQMKREVDRIKRGKTARGRYYIEFRFSSIYHALHFKRTLMNDVEWEHCTIAYAPDPCETARGVHFNDEHEDANMSGFF
;
A
#
# COMPACT_ATOMS: atom_id res chain seq x y z
N MET A 1 4.18 46.59 40.25
CA MET A 1 3.21 45.81 39.45
C MET A 1 3.82 45.65 38.07
N ASP A 2 4.07 44.48 37.52
CA ASP A 2 4.01 43.10 37.98
C ASP A 2 4.77 42.31 36.90
N GLY A 3 5.53 41.28 37.28
CA GLY A 3 6.45 40.61 36.36
C GLY A 3 5.72 39.88 35.23
N MET A 4 5.99 40.24 33.97
CA MET A 4 5.56 39.47 32.81
C MET A 4 6.24 38.10 32.83
N LYS A 5 5.59 37.11 33.45
CA LYS A 5 5.94 35.70 33.30
C LYS A 5 5.76 35.32 31.83
N ALA A 6 6.85 34.94 31.18
CA ALA A 6 6.80 34.36 29.85
C ALA A 6 5.83 33.17 29.83
N TRP A 7 5.11 33.03 28.72
CA TRP A 7 4.22 31.89 28.47
C TRP A 7 4.99 30.57 28.69
N PRO A 8 4.37 29.55 29.34
CA PRO A 8 5.03 28.28 29.56
C PRO A 8 5.47 27.67 28.22
N ALA A 9 6.70 27.16 28.19
CA ALA A 9 7.22 26.43 27.04
C ALA A 9 6.34 25.20 26.79
N GLN A 10 6.09 24.88 25.52
CA GLN A 10 5.27 23.74 25.14
C GLN A 10 5.80 22.45 25.80
N GLU A 11 4.96 21.81 26.62
CA GLU A 11 5.31 20.53 27.24
C GLU A 11 5.62 19.49 26.16
N LYS A 12 6.79 18.87 26.30
CA LYS A 12 7.19 17.74 25.46
C LYS A 12 6.34 16.55 25.91
N ARG A 13 5.29 16.23 25.13
CA ARG A 13 4.46 15.04 25.39
C ARG A 13 5.37 13.82 25.50
N GLU A 14 5.19 12.99 26.53
CA GLU A 14 5.89 11.71 26.66
C GLU A 14 5.68 10.84 25.40
N ASN A 15 4.47 10.92 24.83
CA ASN A 15 4.12 10.32 23.54
C ASN A 15 4.01 11.42 22.48
N ALA A 16 5.13 11.81 21.88
CA ALA A 16 5.11 12.65 20.69
C ALA A 16 4.30 11.96 19.58
N PRO A 17 3.54 12.71 18.74
CA PRO A 17 2.77 12.11 17.66
C PRO A 17 3.70 11.34 16.72
N GLU A 18 3.54 10.02 16.69
CA GLU A 18 4.39 9.16 15.88
C GLU A 18 4.10 9.36 14.39
N CYS A 19 5.15 9.48 13.58
CA CYS A 19 5.02 9.75 12.14
C CYS A 19 4.72 8.46 11.39
N ARG A 20 3.61 8.42 10.64
CA ARG A 20 3.23 7.28 9.79
C ARG A 20 3.27 7.58 8.30
N THR A 21 3.59 8.81 7.92
CA THR A 21 3.49 9.26 6.54
C THR A 21 4.83 9.76 6.02
N CYS A 22 5.25 9.22 4.90
CA CYS A 22 6.35 9.72 4.09
C CYS A 22 5.81 10.39 2.82
N ILE A 23 6.52 11.42 2.37
CA ILE A 23 6.30 12.12 1.11
C ILE A 23 7.45 11.71 0.19
N LEU A 24 7.13 11.03 -0.91
CA LEU A 24 8.08 10.78 -1.98
C LEU A 24 8.04 11.98 -2.92
N LYS A 25 9.19 12.58 -3.24
CA LYS A 25 9.34 13.70 -4.17
C LYS A 25 10.16 13.29 -5.39
N ASN A 26 10.02 14.04 -6.48
CA ASN A 26 10.63 13.75 -7.78
C ASN A 26 10.10 12.44 -8.38
N VAL A 27 8.78 12.23 -8.28
CA VAL A 27 8.09 11.03 -8.78
C VAL A 27 7.22 11.29 -10.01
N SER A 28 7.41 12.41 -10.70
CA SER A 28 6.62 12.76 -11.90
C SER A 28 6.76 11.77 -13.06
N SER A 29 7.85 10.99 -13.10
CA SER A 29 8.07 9.93 -14.08
C SER A 29 7.27 8.65 -13.79
N PHE A 30 6.65 8.52 -12.61
CA PHE A 30 5.86 7.36 -12.23
C PHE A 30 4.37 7.71 -12.38
N THR A 31 3.71 7.05 -13.33
CA THR A 31 2.35 7.40 -13.77
C THR A 31 1.28 6.50 -13.17
N SER A 32 1.67 5.43 -12.49
CA SER A 32 0.75 4.48 -11.88
C SER A 32 1.09 4.20 -10.41
N ILE A 33 0.08 3.79 -9.65
CA ILE A 33 0.27 3.35 -8.26
C ILE A 33 1.19 2.14 -8.19
N ASN A 34 1.12 1.25 -9.17
CA ASN A 34 1.99 0.08 -9.27
C ASN A 34 3.47 0.47 -9.36
N GLN A 35 3.77 1.52 -10.11
CA GLN A 35 5.13 2.07 -10.18
C GLN A 35 5.54 2.77 -8.89
N LEU A 36 4.64 3.54 -8.27
CA LEU A 36 4.92 4.26 -7.03
C LEU A 36 5.11 3.33 -5.83
N GLN A 37 4.28 2.30 -5.70
CA GLN A 37 4.38 1.34 -4.60
C GLN A 37 5.66 0.51 -4.68
N ALA A 38 6.18 0.27 -5.88
CA ALA A 38 7.45 -0.42 -6.11
C ALA A 38 8.65 0.34 -5.50
N LEU A 39 8.49 1.62 -5.17
CA LEU A 39 9.49 2.45 -4.51
C LEU A 39 9.47 2.32 -2.98
N VAL A 40 8.50 1.61 -2.40
CA VAL A 40 8.22 1.63 -0.96
C VAL A 40 8.42 0.24 -0.36
N TRP A 41 9.27 0.11 0.66
CA TRP A 41 9.51 -1.18 1.31
C TRP A 41 9.65 -1.05 2.82
N GLY A 42 9.76 -2.19 3.49
CA GLY A 42 10.03 -2.26 4.92
C GLY A 42 8.80 -2.32 5.83
N GLY A 43 7.57 -2.24 5.30
CA GLY A 43 6.34 -2.44 6.08
C GLY A 43 5.03 -2.29 5.31
N ARG A 44 3.91 -2.60 5.98
CA ARG A 44 2.56 -2.57 5.38
C ARG A 44 2.06 -1.13 5.21
N LEU A 45 1.34 -0.88 4.13
CA LEU A 45 0.74 0.43 3.87
C LEU A 45 -0.70 0.50 4.36
N GLU A 46 -1.05 1.60 5.02
CA GLU A 46 -2.43 2.05 5.18
C GLU A 46 -2.94 2.59 3.83
N SER A 47 -2.13 3.41 3.14
CA SER A 47 -2.47 3.94 1.83
C SER A 47 -1.26 4.50 1.07
N ILE A 48 -1.35 4.49 -0.25
CA ILE A 48 -0.51 5.27 -1.16
C ILE A 48 -1.41 6.09 -2.07
N SER A 49 -1.11 7.39 -2.25
CA SER A 49 -1.92 8.26 -3.09
C SER A 49 -1.10 9.37 -3.74
N MET A 50 -1.53 9.75 -4.95
CA MET A 50 -1.09 10.98 -5.62
C MET A 50 -2.15 12.06 -5.39
N PRO A 51 -1.86 13.12 -4.62
CA PRO A 51 -2.86 14.15 -4.33
C PRO A 51 -3.35 14.87 -5.59
N GLU A 52 -2.46 15.06 -6.57
CA GLU A 52 -2.83 15.59 -7.88
C GLU A 52 -2.09 14.83 -8.99
N PRO A 53 -2.71 14.62 -10.16
CA PRO A 53 -2.01 14.09 -11.33
C PRO A 53 -0.78 14.95 -11.63
N SER A 54 0.37 14.30 -11.84
CA SER A 54 1.64 14.99 -12.17
C SER A 54 2.18 15.93 -11.08
N SER A 55 1.70 15.85 -9.85
CA SER A 55 2.16 16.68 -8.70
C SER A 55 3.66 16.55 -8.39
N GLY A 56 4.34 15.54 -8.94
CA GLY A 56 5.75 15.29 -8.67
C GLY A 56 6.03 14.78 -7.25
N TYR A 57 4.98 14.56 -6.45
CA TYR A 57 5.06 13.94 -5.13
C TYR A 57 3.95 12.90 -4.89
N THR A 58 4.15 12.04 -3.91
CA THR A 58 3.22 10.98 -3.52
C THR A 58 3.22 10.85 -2.01
N LEU A 59 2.04 10.61 -1.44
CA LEU A 59 1.88 10.34 -0.01
C LEU A 59 1.86 8.85 0.22
N VAL A 60 2.74 8.40 1.11
CA VAL A 60 2.87 7.00 1.52
C VAL A 60 2.60 6.93 3.01
N LYS A 61 1.47 6.35 3.39
CA LYS A 61 1.07 6.17 4.78
C LYS A 61 1.23 4.72 5.18
N PHE A 62 2.13 4.47 6.11
CA PHE A 62 2.36 3.16 6.71
C PHE A 62 1.30 2.85 7.76
N LEU A 63 1.01 1.58 7.93
CA LEU A 63 0.09 1.12 8.96
C LEU A 63 0.68 1.39 10.36
N LYS A 64 1.98 1.10 10.54
CA LYS A 64 2.72 1.29 11.78
C LYS A 64 3.76 2.43 11.69
N PRO A 65 3.94 3.21 12.76
CA PRO A 65 4.99 4.24 12.81
C PRO A 65 6.42 3.69 12.71
N ALA A 66 6.67 2.51 13.30
CA ALA A 66 7.98 1.85 13.22
C ALA A 66 8.39 1.55 11.77
N ASP A 67 7.43 1.15 10.92
CA ASP A 67 7.67 0.85 9.51
C ASP A 67 8.00 2.12 8.71
N CYS A 68 7.29 3.22 8.99
CA CYS A 68 7.57 4.54 8.44
C CYS A 68 8.98 5.02 8.81
N ALA A 69 9.37 4.86 10.08
CA ALA A 69 10.71 5.20 10.54
C ALA A 69 11.77 4.37 9.81
N LYS A 70 11.61 3.04 9.79
CA LYS A 70 12.51 2.12 9.10
C LYS A 70 12.69 2.46 7.62
N TYR A 71 11.59 2.75 6.91
CA TYR A 71 11.66 3.11 5.49
C TYR A 71 12.39 4.44 5.28
N PHE A 72 12.10 5.46 6.09
CA PHE A 72 12.79 6.75 6.00
C PHE A 72 14.29 6.62 6.27
N ASP A 73 14.66 5.88 7.31
CA ASP A 73 16.07 5.70 7.68
C ASP A 73 16.82 4.91 6.58
N ALA A 74 16.16 3.93 5.94
CA ALA A 74 16.70 3.21 4.79
C ALA A 74 16.81 4.06 3.51
N THR A 75 16.17 5.23 3.46
CA THR A 75 16.11 6.11 2.28
C THR A 75 16.73 7.49 2.52
N GLU A 76 17.58 7.63 3.54
CA GLU A 76 18.24 8.89 3.92
C GLU A 76 18.99 9.56 2.74
N ASN A 77 19.64 8.75 1.89
CA ASN A 77 20.38 9.22 0.71
C ASN A 77 19.52 9.35 -0.57
N GLY A 78 18.20 9.20 -0.44
CA GLY A 78 17.28 9.06 -1.55
C GLY A 78 17.32 7.68 -2.20
N ILE A 79 16.35 7.43 -3.07
CA ILE A 79 16.18 6.17 -3.80
C ILE A 79 16.71 6.38 -5.20
N VAL A 80 17.81 5.70 -5.54
CA VAL A 80 18.39 5.75 -6.88
C VAL A 80 17.68 4.73 -7.75
N ILE A 81 17.03 5.21 -8.82
CA ILE A 81 16.32 4.35 -9.76
C ILE A 81 17.26 4.05 -10.93
N PRO A 82 17.62 2.77 -11.15
CA PRO A 82 18.45 2.40 -12.29
C PRO A 82 17.68 2.60 -13.59
N GLY A 83 18.31 3.25 -14.57
CA GLY A 83 17.74 3.55 -15.88
C GLY A 83 18.68 4.44 -16.71
N GLU A 84 18.28 4.78 -17.95
CA GLU A 84 19.11 5.60 -18.86
C GLU A 84 19.44 6.99 -18.30
N LYS A 85 18.52 7.56 -17.51
CA LYS A 85 18.76 8.76 -16.69
C LYS A 85 18.68 8.39 -15.22
N LYS A 86 19.72 8.72 -14.46
CA LYS A 86 19.77 8.53 -13.01
C LYS A 86 18.72 9.43 -12.35
N THR A 87 17.58 8.86 -12.00
CA THR A 87 16.53 9.54 -11.22
C THR A 87 16.73 9.24 -9.74
N VAL A 88 16.69 10.28 -8.92
CA VAL A 88 16.75 10.15 -7.45
C VAL A 88 15.41 10.62 -6.88
N VAL A 89 14.73 9.72 -6.18
CA VAL A 89 13.49 10.01 -5.45
C VAL A 89 13.87 10.38 -4.02
N PHE A 90 13.39 11.53 -3.55
CA PHE A 90 13.65 11.99 -2.17
C PHE A 90 12.49 11.61 -1.26
N VAL A 91 12.80 11.22 -0.02
CA VAL A 91 11.81 10.81 0.97
C VAL A 91 11.84 11.81 2.14
N GLU A 92 10.67 12.35 2.49
CA GLU A 92 10.50 13.25 3.63
C GLU A 92 9.45 12.70 4.60
N LYS A 93 9.69 12.82 5.91
CA LYS A 93 8.67 12.53 6.93
C LYS A 93 7.66 13.67 7.01
N GLN A 94 6.36 13.38 6.84
CA GLN A 94 5.30 14.35 7.07
C GLN A 94 5.05 14.52 8.57
N ARG A 95 5.53 15.64 9.12
CA ARG A 95 5.31 15.96 10.55
C ARG A 95 3.84 16.27 10.79
N GLY A 96 3.27 15.70 11.84
CA GLY A 96 1.90 15.99 12.25
C GLY A 96 1.27 14.86 13.07
N PRO A 97 0.10 15.11 13.68
CA PRO A 97 -0.65 14.08 14.38
C PRO A 97 -1.17 13.05 13.37
N ASN A 98 -0.55 11.87 13.31
CA ASN A 98 -1.06 10.74 12.54
C ASN A 98 -1.94 9.85 13.41
N SER A 99 -3.03 10.40 13.96
CA SER A 99 -3.98 9.63 14.77
C SER A 99 -4.49 8.42 13.99
N ILE A 100 -4.71 7.33 14.72
CA ILE A 100 -5.41 6.15 14.22
C ILE A 100 -6.84 6.18 14.77
N ASN A 101 -7.80 5.81 13.93
CA ASN A 101 -9.13 5.45 14.39
C ASN A 101 -9.14 3.97 14.80
N ASP A 102 -10.26 3.50 15.36
CA ASP A 102 -10.39 2.12 15.81
C ASP A 102 -10.34 1.11 14.65
N VAL A 103 -10.74 1.51 13.44
CA VAL A 103 -10.63 0.66 12.24
C VAL A 103 -9.17 0.34 11.94
N ILE A 104 -8.31 1.35 11.89
CA ILE A 104 -6.87 1.16 11.65
C ILE A 104 -6.22 0.42 12.81
N ARG A 105 -6.63 0.68 14.06
CA ARG A 105 -6.15 -0.07 15.22
C ARG A 105 -6.44 -1.57 15.07
N ASN A 106 -7.67 -1.92 14.73
CA ASN A 106 -8.05 -3.32 14.49
C ASN A 106 -7.28 -3.94 13.32
N CYS A 107 -6.98 -3.15 12.27
CA CYS A 107 -6.12 -3.62 11.18
C CYS A 107 -4.66 -3.87 11.61
N ILE A 108 -4.13 -3.07 12.54
CA ILE A 108 -2.78 -3.21 13.09
C ILE A 108 -2.69 -4.47 13.97
N GLU A 109 -3.71 -4.68 14.82
CA GLU A 109 -3.81 -5.83 15.73
C GLU A 109 -4.08 -7.14 14.97
N GLY A 110 -4.76 -7.04 13.82
CA GLY A 110 -4.97 -8.15 12.90
C GLY A 110 -3.86 -8.32 11.85
N ASP A 111 -4.12 -9.24 10.92
CA ASP A 111 -3.28 -9.54 9.76
C ASP A 111 -3.68 -8.74 8.50
N ALA A 112 -4.41 -7.64 8.69
CA ALA A 112 -4.97 -6.89 7.57
C ALA A 112 -3.89 -6.24 6.69
N SER A 113 -4.10 -6.30 5.39
CA SER A 113 -3.26 -5.62 4.40
C SER A 113 -4.14 -5.02 3.29
N ARG A 114 -3.53 -4.23 2.42
CA ARG A 114 -4.17 -3.74 1.20
C ARG A 114 -4.29 -4.79 0.09
N CYS A 115 -3.91 -6.05 0.36
CA CYS A 115 -3.95 -7.16 -0.58
C CYS A 115 -4.98 -8.20 -0.12
N VAL A 116 -5.96 -8.52 -0.96
CA VAL A 116 -6.98 -9.54 -0.68
C VAL A 116 -6.76 -10.70 -1.63
N ARG A 117 -6.72 -11.93 -1.09
CA ARG A 117 -6.56 -13.16 -1.88
C ARG A 117 -7.79 -14.04 -1.75
N ALA A 118 -8.28 -14.48 -2.90
CA ALA A 118 -9.29 -15.52 -3.03
C ALA A 118 -8.61 -16.80 -3.52
N VAL A 119 -8.56 -17.82 -2.66
CA VAL A 119 -8.05 -19.15 -3.02
C VAL A 119 -9.22 -20.01 -3.49
N ASP A 120 -8.96 -20.90 -4.44
CA ASP A 120 -9.93 -21.76 -5.14
C ASP A 120 -10.91 -21.01 -6.04
N ALA A 121 -10.52 -19.81 -6.47
CA ALA A 121 -11.23 -19.12 -7.53
C ALA A 121 -11.15 -19.91 -8.85
N GLU A 122 -12.14 -19.74 -9.70
CA GLU A 122 -12.14 -20.31 -11.04
C GLU A 122 -11.01 -19.66 -11.90
N GLU A 123 -10.39 -20.41 -12.81
CA GLU A 123 -9.26 -19.91 -13.61
C GLU A 123 -9.71 -19.05 -14.81
N ASP A 124 -10.98 -19.14 -15.21
CA ASP A 124 -11.55 -18.59 -16.45
C ASP A 124 -12.09 -17.14 -16.34
N TRP A 125 -12.02 -16.55 -15.15
CA TRP A 125 -12.32 -15.13 -14.97
C TRP A 125 -11.46 -14.28 -15.92
N SER A 126 -12.08 -13.35 -16.66
CA SER A 126 -11.32 -12.40 -17.49
C SER A 126 -10.77 -11.24 -16.66
N ASP A 127 -9.60 -10.70 -17.05
CA ASP A 127 -8.98 -9.57 -16.35
C ASP A 127 -9.89 -8.33 -16.33
N MET A 128 -10.67 -8.11 -17.39
CA MET A 128 -11.63 -7.01 -17.46
C MET A 128 -12.74 -7.15 -16.41
N VAL A 129 -13.27 -8.37 -16.22
CA VAL A 129 -14.30 -8.64 -15.22
C VAL A 129 -13.72 -8.50 -13.81
N LEU A 130 -12.54 -9.08 -13.56
CA LEU A 130 -11.85 -8.96 -12.27
C LEU A 130 -11.55 -7.51 -11.91
N LEU A 131 -11.08 -6.70 -12.88
CA LEU A 131 -10.83 -5.28 -12.65
C LEU A 131 -12.12 -4.51 -12.36
N LYS A 132 -13.22 -4.84 -13.04
CA LYS A 132 -14.53 -4.22 -12.79
C LYS A 132 -15.08 -4.58 -11.42
N LEU A 133 -14.95 -5.86 -11.02
CA LEU A 133 -15.30 -6.35 -9.69
C LEU A 133 -14.46 -5.64 -8.61
N ALA A 134 -13.14 -5.58 -8.81
CA ALA A 134 -12.20 -4.95 -7.90
C ALA A 134 -12.44 -3.46 -7.73
N LYS A 135 -12.69 -2.71 -8.81
CA LYS A 135 -13.03 -1.27 -8.75
C LYS A 135 -14.39 -1.01 -8.10
N GLY A 136 -15.33 -1.93 -8.28
CA GLY A 136 -16.71 -1.77 -7.80
C GLY A 136 -17.53 -0.80 -8.64
N LYS A 137 -18.77 -0.57 -8.21
CA LYS A 137 -19.74 0.33 -8.84
C LYS A 137 -20.10 1.46 -7.87
N GLY A 138 -20.59 2.59 -8.39
CA GLY A 138 -21.09 3.70 -7.58
C GLY A 138 -20.05 4.80 -7.28
N GLN A 139 -20.33 5.59 -6.23
CA GLN A 139 -19.55 6.80 -5.90
C GLN A 139 -18.20 6.52 -5.25
N MET A 140 -18.05 5.39 -4.54
CA MET A 140 -16.78 4.99 -3.91
C MET A 140 -16.05 3.99 -4.81
N LYS A 141 -15.42 4.49 -5.87
CA LYS A 141 -14.57 3.65 -6.74
C LYS A 141 -13.30 3.28 -5.98
N ARG A 142 -13.07 1.96 -5.84
CA ARG A 142 -11.82 1.45 -5.28
C ARG A 142 -10.71 1.63 -6.30
N GLU A 143 -9.58 2.07 -5.81
CA GLU A 143 -8.39 2.27 -6.61
C GLU A 143 -7.51 1.01 -6.53
N VAL A 144 -7.47 0.31 -7.66
CA VAL A 144 -6.79 -0.98 -7.83
C VAL A 144 -5.39 -0.71 -8.35
N ASP A 145 -4.41 -1.30 -7.67
CA ASP A 145 -3.00 -1.24 -8.05
C ASP A 145 -2.69 -2.37 -9.02
N ARG A 146 -2.93 -3.62 -8.61
CA ARG A 146 -2.62 -4.80 -9.42
C ARG A 146 -3.55 -5.96 -9.09
N ILE A 147 -3.83 -6.79 -10.09
CA ILE A 147 -4.45 -8.10 -9.91
C ILE A 147 -3.43 -9.15 -10.32
N LYS A 148 -3.24 -10.17 -9.49
CA LYS A 148 -2.33 -11.28 -9.75
C LYS A 148 -3.08 -12.60 -9.69
N ARG A 149 -2.55 -13.58 -10.42
CA ARG A 149 -3.00 -14.96 -10.40
C ARG A 149 -1.81 -15.82 -10.01
N GLY A 150 -2.07 -16.95 -9.37
CA GLY A 150 -1.00 -17.88 -9.04
C GLY A 150 -1.53 -19.16 -8.43
N LYS A 151 -0.59 -20.00 -7.98
CA LYS A 151 -0.90 -21.24 -7.25
C LYS A 151 -0.18 -21.23 -5.92
N THR A 152 -0.87 -21.63 -4.87
CA THR A 152 -0.25 -21.85 -3.56
C THR A 152 0.80 -22.97 -3.65
N ALA A 153 1.66 -23.12 -2.64
CA ALA A 153 2.60 -24.24 -2.57
C ALA A 153 1.93 -25.63 -2.63
N ARG A 154 0.62 -25.70 -2.37
CA ARG A 154 -0.21 -26.91 -2.47
C ARG A 154 -0.96 -27.04 -3.80
N GLY A 155 -0.66 -26.20 -4.79
CA GLY A 155 -1.26 -26.24 -6.12
C GLY A 155 -2.64 -25.59 -6.26
N ARG A 156 -3.23 -25.07 -5.17
CA ARG A 156 -4.53 -24.38 -5.21
C ARG A 156 -4.41 -23.03 -5.93
N TYR A 157 -5.24 -22.80 -6.94
CA TYR A 157 -5.29 -21.54 -7.67
C TYR A 157 -5.74 -20.39 -6.77
N TYR A 158 -5.25 -19.20 -7.02
CA TYR A 158 -5.71 -17.99 -6.35
C TYR A 158 -5.71 -16.79 -7.28
N ILE A 159 -6.58 -15.83 -6.94
CA ILE A 159 -6.58 -14.47 -7.47
C ILE A 159 -6.30 -13.52 -6.30
N GLU A 160 -5.33 -12.64 -6.48
CA GLU A 160 -4.95 -11.62 -5.50
C GLU A 160 -5.22 -10.23 -6.06
N PHE A 161 -5.93 -9.42 -5.27
CA PHE A 161 -6.31 -8.06 -5.57
C PHE A 161 -5.55 -7.12 -4.64
N ARG A 162 -4.66 -6.30 -5.20
CA ARG A 162 -3.93 -5.27 -4.48
C ARG A 162 -4.54 -3.91 -4.73
N PHE A 163 -4.77 -3.17 -3.64
CA PHE A 163 -5.38 -1.84 -3.66
C PHE A 163 -4.38 -0.76 -3.23
N SER A 164 -4.69 0.49 -3.56
CA SER A 164 -3.92 1.65 -3.07
C SER A 164 -4.09 1.91 -1.58
N SER A 165 -5.17 1.39 -0.96
CA SER A 165 -5.51 1.64 0.44
C SER A 165 -6.09 0.41 1.12
N ILE A 166 -5.80 0.25 2.41
CA ILE A 166 -6.39 -0.78 3.26
C ILE A 166 -7.92 -0.63 3.38
N TYR A 167 -8.46 0.58 3.27
CA TYR A 167 -9.91 0.79 3.26
C TYR A 167 -10.58 0.20 2.02
N HIS A 168 -9.94 0.34 0.85
CA HIS A 168 -10.41 -0.31 -0.38
C HIS A 168 -10.39 -1.83 -0.25
N ALA A 169 -9.31 -2.38 0.33
CA ALA A 169 -9.20 -3.81 0.59
C ALA A 169 -10.23 -4.33 1.59
N LEU A 170 -10.45 -3.63 2.71
CA LEU A 170 -11.49 -3.95 3.70
C LEU A 170 -12.88 -4.00 3.06
N HIS A 171 -13.22 -2.96 2.29
CA HIS A 171 -14.50 -2.91 1.58
C HIS A 171 -14.61 -4.04 0.56
N PHE A 172 -13.57 -4.26 -0.24
CA PHE A 172 -13.56 -5.31 -1.25
C PHE A 172 -13.69 -6.70 -0.64
N LYS A 173 -12.92 -7.00 0.41
CA LYS A 173 -12.98 -8.28 1.13
C LYS A 173 -14.40 -8.55 1.62
N ARG A 174 -15.08 -7.55 2.21
CA ARG A 174 -16.48 -7.67 2.63
C ARG A 174 -17.41 -7.91 1.46
N THR A 175 -17.23 -7.21 0.33
CA THR A 175 -18.02 -7.45 -0.88
C THR A 175 -17.87 -8.90 -1.34
N LEU A 176 -16.63 -9.40 -1.41
CA LEU A 176 -16.32 -10.74 -1.89
C LEU A 176 -16.88 -11.83 -0.97
N MET A 177 -16.79 -11.64 0.35
CA MET A 177 -17.36 -12.57 1.34
C MET A 177 -18.90 -12.67 1.29
N ASN A 178 -19.57 -11.67 0.71
CA ASN A 178 -21.02 -11.65 0.56
C ASN A 178 -21.47 -12.01 -0.88
N ASP A 179 -20.53 -12.34 -1.76
CA ASP A 179 -20.79 -12.66 -3.16
C ASP A 179 -20.93 -14.16 -3.33
N VAL A 180 -22.09 -14.60 -3.83
CA VAL A 180 -22.42 -16.01 -4.02
C VAL A 180 -21.46 -16.66 -5.03
N GLU A 181 -20.97 -15.92 -6.03
CA GLU A 181 -20.00 -16.44 -7.00
C GLU A 181 -18.64 -16.78 -6.34
N TRP A 182 -18.36 -16.24 -5.16
CA TRP A 182 -17.10 -16.43 -4.43
C TRP A 182 -17.27 -17.22 -3.13
N GLU A 183 -18.45 -17.78 -2.85
CA GLU A 183 -18.75 -18.46 -1.59
C GLU A 183 -17.89 -19.71 -1.36
N HIS A 184 -17.48 -20.37 -2.45
CA HIS A 184 -16.61 -21.54 -2.44
C HIS A 184 -15.13 -21.19 -2.21
N CYS A 185 -14.76 -19.91 -2.37
CA CYS A 185 -13.39 -19.46 -2.24
C CYS A 185 -13.00 -19.23 -0.78
N THR A 186 -11.74 -19.50 -0.45
CA THR A 186 -11.17 -19.04 0.83
C THR A 186 -10.67 -17.60 0.68
N ILE A 187 -11.36 -16.65 1.33
CA ILE A 187 -11.02 -15.21 1.25
C ILE A 187 -10.18 -14.78 2.46
N ALA A 188 -8.95 -14.34 2.21
CA ALA A 188 -8.01 -13.89 3.24
C ALA A 188 -7.23 -12.63 2.80
N TYR A 189 -6.49 -12.04 3.73
CA TYR A 189 -5.48 -11.05 3.35
C TYR A 189 -4.24 -11.77 2.81
N ALA A 190 -3.58 -11.14 1.85
CA ALA A 190 -2.27 -11.55 1.35
C ALA A 190 -1.17 -10.65 1.91
N PRO A 191 0.10 -11.10 1.90
CA PRO A 191 1.23 -10.25 2.26
C PRO A 191 1.27 -8.97 1.41
N ASP A 192 1.56 -7.82 2.04
CA ASP A 192 1.83 -6.59 1.30
C ASP A 192 3.24 -6.66 0.71
N PRO A 193 3.45 -6.46 -0.60
CA PRO A 193 4.79 -6.46 -1.17
C PRO A 193 5.70 -5.39 -0.56
N CYS A 194 5.14 -4.27 -0.09
CA CYS A 194 5.92 -3.26 0.63
C CYS A 194 6.41 -3.76 2.00
N GLU A 195 5.78 -4.79 2.59
CA GLU A 195 6.23 -5.41 3.84
C GLU A 195 7.39 -6.39 3.60
N THR A 196 7.33 -7.15 2.51
CA THR A 196 8.29 -8.23 2.21
C THR A 196 9.51 -7.75 1.42
N ALA A 197 9.37 -6.69 0.62
CA ALA A 197 10.46 -6.14 -0.17
C ALA A 197 11.59 -5.58 0.71
N ARG A 198 12.82 -5.63 0.17
CA ARG A 198 14.04 -5.09 0.80
C ARG A 198 14.61 -3.87 0.08
N GLY A 199 13.92 -3.40 -0.95
CA GLY A 199 14.34 -2.32 -1.83
C GLY A 199 13.30 -2.06 -2.90
N VAL A 200 13.72 -1.39 -3.97
CA VAL A 200 12.86 -1.14 -5.15
C VAL A 200 12.45 -2.48 -5.79
N HIS A 201 11.17 -2.65 -6.08
CA HIS A 201 10.58 -3.92 -6.52
C HIS A 201 9.51 -3.70 -7.60
N PHE A 202 9.94 -3.34 -8.82
CA PHE A 202 9.01 -3.15 -9.95
C PHE A 202 8.32 -4.45 -10.36
N ASN A 203 9.03 -5.56 -10.21
CA ASN A 203 8.47 -6.90 -10.37
C ASN A 203 8.29 -7.46 -8.97
N ASP A 204 7.04 -7.69 -8.57
CA ASP A 204 6.79 -8.37 -7.32
C ASP A 204 7.25 -9.83 -7.49
N GLU A 205 8.22 -10.30 -6.71
CA GLU A 205 8.78 -11.64 -6.83
C GLU A 205 7.69 -12.71 -6.67
N HIS A 206 7.14 -13.18 -7.79
CA HIS A 206 6.41 -14.43 -8.07
C HIS A 206 6.10 -14.57 -9.58
N GLU A 207 6.83 -13.85 -10.46
CA GLU A 207 6.57 -13.86 -11.91
C GLU A 207 7.13 -15.08 -12.67
N ASP A 208 7.87 -15.99 -12.03
CA ASP A 208 8.49 -17.11 -12.74
C ASP A 208 8.03 -18.49 -12.26
N ALA A 209 6.96 -18.97 -12.90
CA ALA A 209 6.93 -20.27 -13.56
C ALA A 209 5.80 -20.27 -14.59
N ASN A 210 6.14 -20.02 -15.87
CA ASN A 210 5.29 -20.14 -17.07
C ASN A 210 4.43 -18.95 -17.53
N MET A 211 5.02 -17.78 -17.81
CA MET A 211 4.53 -16.97 -18.93
C MET A 211 5.68 -16.38 -19.75
N SER A 212 6.46 -17.26 -20.38
CA SER A 212 7.07 -16.93 -21.67
C SER A 212 5.96 -16.93 -22.73
N GLY A 213 5.34 -15.78 -22.99
CA GLY A 213 4.45 -15.65 -24.12
C GLY A 213 3.50 -14.46 -24.06
N PHE A 214 3.62 -13.63 -25.09
CA PHE A 214 2.68 -12.64 -25.61
C PHE A 214 2.88 -11.17 -25.19
N PHE A 215 2.84 -10.37 -26.26
CA PHE A 215 3.34 -9.02 -26.48
C PHE A 215 2.77 -7.92 -25.58
#